data_AF-A0A497MTD8-F1
#
_entry.id   AF-A0A497MTD8-F1
#
_cell.length_a   1.000
_cell.length_b   1.000
_cell.length_c   1.000
_cell.angle_alpha   90.00
_cell.angle_beta   90.00
_cell.angle_gamma   90.00
#
_symmetry.space_group_name_H-M   'P 1'
#
loop_
_entity.id
_entity.type
_entity.pdbx_description
1 polymer ?
#
loop_
_entity_poly.entity_id
_entity_poly.type
_entity_poly.pdbx_seq_one_letter_code
_entity_poly.pdbx_strand_id
1 'polypeptide(L)'
;MIAVLLAASALLAYTPLNVDTQSNACFRPGFLQQYVDVVPVWLAGAKPTYVIVDPYDGRVEEPWTADDLAMLRDGGCKVIAYLNVGCAETWRSYWREEWRAKPPEWIGPENPDWPGEY
;
A
#
# COMPACT_ATOMS: atom_id res chain seq x y z
N MET A 1 -2.02 -42.10 34.60
CA MET A 1 -1.20 -41.18 33.79
C MET A 1 -1.99 -40.83 32.55
N ILE A 2 -2.33 -39.55 32.41
CA ILE A 2 -3.18 -39.00 31.36
C ILE A 2 -2.25 -38.43 30.28
N ALA A 3 -2.40 -38.87 29.03
CA ALA A 3 -1.79 -38.21 27.88
C ALA A 3 -2.92 -37.57 27.07
N VAL A 4 -3.10 -36.26 27.22
CA VAL A 4 -3.97 -35.45 26.37
C VAL A 4 -3.14 -34.97 25.18
N LEU A 5 -3.47 -35.48 24.00
CA LEU A 5 -3.02 -34.94 22.72
C LEU A 5 -3.78 -33.62 22.47
N LEU A 6 -3.10 -32.50 22.63
CA LEU A 6 -3.57 -31.19 22.14
C LEU A 6 -3.29 -31.13 20.64
N ALA A 7 -4.29 -31.48 19.83
CA ALA A 7 -4.33 -31.08 18.44
C ALA A 7 -4.58 -29.55 18.40
N ALA A 8 -3.53 -28.78 18.15
CA ALA A 8 -3.64 -27.37 17.84
C ALA A 8 -4.26 -27.22 16.44
N SER A 9 -5.59 -27.24 16.39
CA SER A 9 -6.34 -26.81 15.21
C SER A 9 -6.16 -25.31 15.06
N ALA A 10 -5.15 -24.90 14.30
CA ALA A 10 -5.12 -23.57 13.72
C ALA A 10 -6.26 -23.50 12.69
N LEU A 11 -7.47 -23.16 13.15
CA LEU A 11 -8.46 -22.57 12.27
C LEU A 11 -7.82 -21.26 11.77
N LEU A 12 -7.29 -21.28 10.55
CA LEU A 12 -7.26 -20.09 9.72
C LEU A 12 -8.72 -19.65 9.60
N ALA A 13 -9.13 -18.78 10.51
CA ALA A 13 -10.33 -17.99 10.32
C ALA A 13 -10.08 -17.14 9.08
N TYR A 14 -10.47 -17.68 7.93
CA TYR A 14 -10.83 -16.86 6.78
C TYR A 14 -12.11 -16.13 7.19
N THR A 15 -11.97 -15.10 8.00
CA THR A 15 -12.96 -14.03 8.04
C THR A 15 -12.82 -13.31 6.71
N PRO A 16 -13.82 -13.38 5.80
CA PRO A 16 -13.90 -12.37 4.77
C PRO A 16 -14.05 -11.04 5.53
N LEU A 17 -12.97 -10.28 5.61
CA LEU A 17 -13.04 -8.87 6.01
C LEU A 17 -14.05 -8.25 5.06
N ASN A 18 -15.17 -7.80 5.63
CA ASN A 18 -16.16 -7.01 4.91
C ASN A 18 -15.41 -5.95 4.14
N VAL A 19 -15.57 -5.95 2.82
CA VAL A 19 -15.10 -4.87 1.95
C VAL A 19 -15.93 -3.65 2.32
N ASP A 20 -15.42 -2.87 3.26
CA ASP A 20 -15.91 -1.52 3.47
C ASP A 20 -15.47 -0.71 2.26
N THR A 21 -16.44 -0.16 1.52
CA THR A 21 -16.21 0.70 0.36
C THR A 21 -15.50 2.01 0.72
N GLN A 22 -15.23 2.29 2.00
CA GLN A 22 -14.33 3.35 2.45
C GLN A 22 -12.87 2.90 2.57
N SER A 23 -12.60 1.59 2.62
CA SER A 23 -11.26 1.02 2.58
C SER A 23 -10.93 0.60 1.14
N ASN A 24 -9.87 1.15 0.54
CA ASN A 24 -9.40 0.80 -0.80
C ASN A 24 -8.78 -0.62 -0.89
N ALA A 25 -9.28 -1.59 -0.13
CA ALA A 25 -8.77 -2.95 -0.08
C ALA A 25 -9.61 -3.89 -0.97
N CYS A 26 -9.10 -4.18 -2.17
CA CYS A 26 -9.61 -5.26 -3.01
C CYS A 26 -8.71 -6.50 -2.84
N PHE A 27 -9.21 -7.57 -2.21
CA PHE A 27 -8.51 -8.86 -2.19
C PHE A 27 -8.90 -9.66 -3.43
N ARG A 28 -8.03 -9.67 -4.44
CA ARG A 28 -8.03 -10.71 -5.47
C ARG A 28 -6.98 -11.75 -5.08
N PRO A 29 -7.17 -13.06 -5.37
CA PRO A 29 -6.16 -14.05 -5.08
C PRO A 29 -4.79 -13.59 -5.61
N GLY A 30 -3.87 -13.33 -4.68
CA GLY A 30 -2.51 -12.88 -5.00
C GLY A 30 -2.31 -11.38 -5.24
N PHE A 31 -3.28 -10.49 -5.04
CA PHE A 31 -3.09 -9.03 -5.14
C PHE A 31 -3.45 -8.31 -3.86
N LEU A 32 -2.57 -7.41 -3.41
CA LEU A 32 -2.80 -6.48 -2.30
C LEU A 32 -2.42 -5.07 -2.76
N GLN A 33 -3.28 -4.09 -2.49
CA GLN A 33 -2.98 -2.68 -2.75
C GLN A 33 -3.14 -1.89 -1.46
N GLN A 34 -2.12 -1.11 -1.11
CA GLN A 34 -2.15 -0.27 0.09
C GLN A 34 -1.24 0.94 -0.11
N TYR A 35 -1.79 2.15 -0.01
CA TYR A 35 -1.06 3.40 -0.23
C TYR A 35 -0.68 4.13 1.05
N VAL A 36 -1.36 3.82 2.15
CA VAL A 36 -1.15 4.46 3.44
C VAL A 36 -0.97 3.45 4.56
N ASP A 37 -0.27 3.85 5.62
CA ASP A 37 -0.04 3.07 6.83
C ASP A 37 0.57 1.68 6.54
N VAL A 38 1.50 1.62 5.60
CA VAL A 38 2.10 0.36 5.16
C VAL A 38 2.97 -0.22 6.26
N VAL A 39 2.75 -1.51 6.54
CA VAL A 39 3.58 -2.30 7.45
C VAL A 39 4.16 -3.49 6.68
N PRO A 40 5.43 -3.43 6.22
CA PRO A 40 6.01 -4.41 5.30
C PRO A 40 5.93 -5.87 5.79
N VAL A 41 6.09 -6.10 7.10
CA VAL A 41 6.00 -7.44 7.68
C VAL A 41 4.59 -8.03 7.59
N TRP A 42 3.54 -7.19 7.66
CA TRP A 42 2.16 -7.65 7.49
C TRP A 42 1.87 -7.98 6.02
N LEU A 43 2.39 -7.17 5.10
CA LEU A 43 2.33 -7.46 3.66
C LEU A 43 3.01 -8.80 3.35
N ALA A 44 4.21 -9.03 3.88
CA ALA A 44 4.93 -10.29 3.69
C ALA A 44 4.18 -11.49 4.31
N GLY A 45 3.62 -11.32 5.51
CA GLY A 45 2.83 -12.35 6.20
C GLY A 45 1.55 -12.75 5.45
N ALA A 46 0.94 -11.83 4.72
CA ALA A 46 -0.23 -12.09 3.88
C ALA A 46 0.09 -12.91 2.61
N LYS A 47 1.39 -13.09 2.27
CA LYS A 47 1.87 -13.85 1.11
C LYS A 47 1.19 -13.48 -0.23
N PRO A 48 1.09 -12.20 -0.61
CA PRO A 48 0.56 -11.82 -1.90
C PRO A 48 1.51 -12.21 -3.04
N THR A 49 0.97 -12.41 -4.24
CA THR A 49 1.76 -12.56 -5.46
C THR A 49 2.24 -11.21 -5.98
N TYR A 50 1.41 -10.18 -5.83
CA TYR A 50 1.64 -8.80 -6.23
C TYR A 50 1.22 -7.87 -5.11
N VAL A 51 2.04 -6.87 -4.84
CA VAL A 51 1.66 -5.76 -3.97
C VAL A 51 1.82 -4.44 -4.71
N ILE A 52 0.82 -3.57 -4.66
CA ILE A 52 0.87 -2.20 -5.16
C ILE A 52 0.94 -1.27 -3.96
N VAL A 53 2.02 -0.50 -3.87
CA VAL A 53 2.31 0.37 -2.73
C VAL A 53 2.76 1.75 -3.18
N ASP A 54 2.53 2.75 -2.34
CA ASP A 54 3.08 4.07 -2.55
C ASP A 54 4.60 4.07 -2.25
N PRO A 55 5.45 4.62 -3.15
CA PRO A 55 6.89 4.65 -2.89
C PRO A 55 7.31 5.60 -1.76
N TYR A 56 6.45 6.51 -1.31
CA TYR A 56 6.75 7.50 -0.26
C TYR A 56 6.23 7.04 1.11
N ASP A 57 5.36 6.03 1.16
CA ASP A 57 4.75 5.54 2.40
C ASP A 57 5.08 4.06 2.61
N GLY A 58 6.33 3.78 3.00
CA GLY A 58 6.84 2.41 3.11
C GLY A 58 6.79 1.78 4.47
N ARG A 59 6.87 2.62 5.49
CA ARG A 59 6.62 2.33 6.88
C ARG A 59 5.91 3.57 7.39
N VAL A 60 4.93 3.42 8.28
CA VAL A 60 4.30 4.55 8.98
C VAL A 60 5.41 5.52 9.42
N GLU A 61 5.47 6.70 8.79
CA GLU A 61 6.45 7.78 9.03
C GLU A 61 7.93 7.49 8.66
N GLU A 62 8.24 6.38 7.99
CA GLU A 62 9.60 6.01 7.57
C GLU A 62 9.67 5.57 6.08
N PRO A 63 10.77 5.89 5.35
CA PRO A 63 10.96 5.39 3.98
C PRO A 63 11.07 3.86 3.91
N TRP A 64 10.71 3.29 2.77
CA TRP A 64 11.03 1.90 2.42
C TRP A 64 12.53 1.62 2.58
N THR A 65 12.88 0.51 3.24
CA THR A 65 14.26 0.02 3.25
C THR A 65 14.46 -1.07 2.19
N ALA A 66 15.72 -1.29 1.80
CA ALA A 66 16.06 -2.40 0.92
C ALA A 66 15.67 -3.77 1.54
N ASP A 67 15.70 -3.88 2.86
CA ASP A 67 15.33 -5.11 3.59
C ASP A 67 13.82 -5.37 3.54
N ASP A 68 12.97 -4.34 3.56
CA ASP A 68 11.52 -4.49 3.39
C ASP A 68 11.19 -5.09 2.02
N LEU A 69 11.82 -4.52 0.99
CA LEU A 69 11.63 -4.96 -0.39
C LEU A 69 12.22 -6.36 -0.61
N ALA A 70 13.35 -6.66 0.03
CA ALA A 70 13.96 -7.99 0.01
C ALA A 70 13.04 -9.02 0.66
N MET A 71 12.50 -8.74 1.84
CA MET A 71 11.56 -9.62 2.55
C MET A 71 10.34 -9.98 1.68
N LEU A 72 9.74 -8.99 1.01
CA LEU A 72 8.62 -9.22 0.10
C LEU A 72 9.03 -10.09 -1.10
N ARG A 73 10.14 -9.74 -1.76
CA ARG A 73 10.66 -10.46 -2.93
C ARG A 73 11.03 -11.90 -2.61
N ASP A 74 11.71 -12.12 -1.48
CA ASP A 74 12.18 -13.44 -1.04
C ASP A 74 10.99 -14.33 -0.65
N GLY A 75 9.86 -13.74 -0.25
CA GLY A 75 8.56 -14.39 -0.11
C GLY A 75 7.83 -14.70 -1.43
N GLY A 76 8.42 -14.37 -2.58
CA GLY A 76 7.84 -14.57 -3.91
C GLY A 76 6.88 -13.46 -4.37
N CYS A 77 6.79 -12.35 -3.64
CA CYS A 77 5.94 -11.21 -4.00
C CYS A 77 6.63 -10.31 -5.05
N LYS A 78 5.84 -9.81 -6.00
CA LYS A 78 6.23 -8.75 -6.93
C LYS A 78 5.73 -7.41 -6.42
N VAL A 79 6.66 -6.54 -6.04
CA VAL A 79 6.35 -5.18 -5.56
C VAL A 79 6.21 -4.22 -6.74
N ILE A 80 5.13 -3.46 -6.77
CA ILE A 80 4.78 -2.48 -7.79
C ILE A 80 4.63 -1.12 -7.09
N ALA A 81 5.40 -0.13 -7.54
CA ALA A 81 5.26 1.24 -7.06
C ALA A 81 4.10 1.93 -7.79
N TYR A 82 3.18 2.50 -7.03
CA TYR A 82 2.16 3.40 -7.56
C TYR A 82 2.80 4.65 -8.14
N LEU A 83 2.25 5.13 -9.26
CA LEU A 83 2.59 6.39 -9.86
C LEU A 83 1.33 6.99 -10.47
N ASN A 84 0.89 8.14 -9.95
CA ASN A 84 -0.15 8.92 -10.58
C ASN A 84 0.42 9.59 -11.83
N VAL A 85 -0.14 9.25 -13.01
CA VAL A 85 0.23 9.86 -14.30
C VAL A 85 -0.80 10.87 -14.79
N GLY A 86 -1.94 10.95 -14.11
CA GLY A 86 -3.05 11.82 -14.47
C GLY A 86 -3.04 13.15 -13.71
N CYS A 87 -2.50 13.16 -12.49
CA CYS A 87 -2.43 14.34 -11.64
C CYS A 87 -1.04 14.54 -11.03
N ALA A 88 -0.70 15.79 -10.77
CA ALA A 88 0.43 16.21 -9.96
C ALA A 88 0.01 16.31 -8.49
N GLU A 89 0.71 15.58 -7.63
CA GLU A 89 0.40 15.46 -6.20
C GLU A 89 1.34 16.38 -5.39
N THR A 90 0.76 17.23 -4.53
CA THR A 90 1.56 18.27 -3.83
C THR A 90 2.57 17.76 -2.80
N TRP A 91 2.44 16.50 -2.37
CA TRP A 91 3.35 15.85 -1.43
C TRP A 91 4.53 15.13 -2.10
N ARG A 92 4.60 15.14 -3.44
CA ARG A 92 5.70 14.49 -4.18
C ARG A 92 6.91 15.41 -4.28
N SER A 93 8.11 14.82 -4.35
CA SER A 93 9.35 15.60 -4.43
C SER A 93 9.49 16.45 -5.70
N TYR A 94 8.73 16.13 -6.75
CA TYR A 94 8.70 16.92 -7.98
C TYR A 94 7.85 18.18 -7.86
N TRP A 95 6.92 18.23 -6.90
CA TRP A 95 6.04 19.37 -6.71
C TRP A 95 6.87 20.60 -6.29
N ARG A 96 6.51 21.76 -6.83
CA ARG A 96 7.14 23.02 -6.45
C ARG A 96 6.10 23.96 -5.86
N GLU A 97 6.36 24.51 -4.68
CA GLU A 97 5.40 25.37 -3.99
C GLU A 97 4.98 26.59 -4.81
N GLU A 98 5.84 27.10 -5.70
CA GLU A 98 5.47 28.20 -6.60
C GLU A 98 4.32 27.84 -7.56
N TRP A 99 4.07 26.55 -7.82
CA TRP A 99 2.97 26.10 -8.70
C TRP A 99 1.60 26.36 -8.10
N ARG A 100 1.47 26.51 -6.77
CA ARG A 100 0.19 26.89 -6.14
C ARG A 100 -0.26 28.29 -6.56
N ALA A 101 0.69 29.21 -6.71
CA ALA A 101 0.41 30.59 -7.08
C ALA A 101 0.48 30.82 -8.60
N LYS A 102 1.39 30.10 -9.27
CA LYS A 102 1.65 30.22 -10.70
C LYS A 102 1.90 28.83 -11.31
N PRO A 103 0.83 28.04 -11.54
CA PRO A 103 0.99 26.72 -12.12
C PRO A 103 1.52 26.84 -13.56
N PRO A 104 2.39 25.91 -14.00
CA PRO A 104 2.67 25.69 -15.41
C PRO A 104 1.37 25.41 -16.19
N GLU A 105 1.35 25.68 -17.50
CA GLU A 105 0.14 25.49 -18.33
C GLU A 105 -0.37 24.03 -18.38
N TRP A 106 0.47 23.07 -18.03
CA TRP A 106 0.13 21.63 -18.00
C TRP A 106 -0.41 21.15 -16.65
N ILE A 107 -0.37 21.98 -15.61
CA ILE A 107 -1.01 21.69 -14.31
C ILE A 107 -2.47 22.15 -14.38
N GLY A 108 -3.39 21.23 -14.14
CA GLY A 108 -4.82 21.48 -14.17
C GLY A 108 -5.35 22.19 -12.92
N PRO A 109 -6.67 22.39 -12.83
CA PRO A 109 -7.30 22.76 -11.58
C PRO A 109 -7.19 21.61 -10.56
N GLU A 110 -7.21 21.94 -9.27
CA GLU A 110 -7.25 20.93 -8.21
C GLU A 110 -8.45 19.99 -8.38
N ASN A 111 -8.21 18.71 -8.16
CA ASN A 111 -9.24 17.69 -8.22
C ASN A 111 -10.20 17.88 -7.02
N PRO A 112 -11.51 18.12 -7.26
CA PRO A 112 -12.46 18.39 -6.19
C PRO A 112 -12.68 17.19 -5.25
N ASP A 113 -12.41 15.97 -5.72
CA ASP A 113 -12.55 14.75 -4.92
C ASP A 113 -11.27 14.39 -4.16
N TRP A 114 -10.12 14.94 -4.58
CA TRP A 114 -8.79 14.57 -4.07
C TRP A 114 -7.94 15.83 -3.81
N PRO A 115 -8.08 16.46 -2.63
CA PRO A 115 -7.32 17.65 -2.27
C PRO A 115 -5.81 17.43 -2.38
N GLY A 116 -5.13 18.38 -3.01
CA GLY A 116 -3.70 18.31 -3.27
C GLY A 116 -3.30 17.53 -4.52
N GLU A 117 -4.25 17.02 -5.32
CA GLU A 117 -4.01 16.54 -6.69
C GLU A 117 -4.45 17.59 -7.72
N TYR A 118 -3.61 17.88 -8.71
CA TYR A 118 -3.84 18.89 -9.76
C TYR A 118 -3.64 18.35 -11.18
#